data_AF-A0A323V911-F1
#
_entry.id   AF-A0A323V911-F1
#
_cell.length_a   1.000
_cell.length_b   1.000
_cell.length_c   1.000
_cell.angle_alpha   90.00
_cell.angle_beta   90.00
_cell.angle_gamma   90.00
#
_symmetry.space_group_name_H-M   'P 1'
#
loop_
_entity.id
_entity.type
_entity.pdbx_description
1 polymer ?
#
loop_
_entity_poly.entity_id
_entity_poly.type
_entity_poly.pdbx_seq_one_letter_code
_entity_poly.pdbx_strand_id
1 'polypeptide(L)'
;PELTARDTCVVVSGADVLPAWAADELAAVLGTATGPLRPVVLTASTLDAVPASLAALVDSVVEVPALRHRVEDVEPLARSFARELRHRDVEFTPRALRALAAHSWPENVRELRSVVREAVARTDVVDVHHLPPAVLSSGSRTLTRLEQLERDEILRCLTRPGTTAVQAATELGLSRATLYRKIAQYGLRVPGRVADQP
;
A
#
# COMPACT_ATOMS: atom_id res chain seq x y z
N PRO A 1 12.01 23.58 -25.65
CA PRO A 1 11.40 23.47 -24.30
C PRO A 1 9.88 23.62 -24.41
N GLU A 2 9.14 22.52 -24.30
CA GLU A 2 7.69 22.42 -24.54
C GLU A 2 6.82 23.15 -23.49
N LEU A 3 7.45 23.86 -22.53
CA LEU A 3 6.81 24.61 -21.44
C LEU A 3 6.01 25.84 -21.90
N THR A 4 6.08 26.21 -23.18
CA THR A 4 5.36 27.37 -23.74
C THR A 4 4.09 26.99 -24.50
N ALA A 5 3.79 25.70 -24.65
CA ALA A 5 2.58 25.26 -25.35
C ALA A 5 1.32 25.53 -24.51
N ARG A 6 0.19 25.84 -25.18
CA ARG A 6 -1.07 26.25 -24.54
C ARG A 6 -1.76 25.11 -23.78
N ASP A 7 -1.45 23.87 -24.12
CA ASP A 7 -2.08 22.67 -23.55
C ASP A 7 -1.20 21.98 -22.50
N THR A 8 -0.17 22.67 -22.00
CA THR A 8 0.78 22.10 -21.03
C THR A 8 0.31 22.33 -19.60
N CYS A 9 0.01 21.23 -18.90
CA CYS A 9 -0.17 21.21 -17.45
C CYS A 9 1.19 21.10 -16.75
N VAL A 10 1.42 21.90 -15.70
CA VAL A 10 2.65 21.84 -14.90
C VAL A 10 2.33 21.16 -13.58
N VAL A 11 3.02 20.06 -13.29
CA VAL A 11 2.88 19.32 -12.03
C VAL A 11 4.15 19.50 -11.20
N VAL A 12 4.03 20.19 -10.07
CA VAL A 12 5.10 20.36 -9.08
C VAL A 12 4.88 19.33 -7.98
N SER A 13 5.80 18.37 -7.90
CA SER A 13 5.69 17.31 -6.90
C SER A 13 6.44 17.66 -5.63
N GLY A 14 5.82 17.50 -4.46
CA GLY A 14 6.45 17.76 -3.16
C GLY A 14 6.70 19.24 -2.89
N ALA A 15 5.69 20.08 -3.07
CA ALA A 15 5.79 21.51 -2.79
C ALA A 15 6.18 21.81 -1.33
N ASP A 16 5.83 20.92 -0.40
CA ASP A 16 6.18 20.96 1.03
C ASP A 16 7.68 20.73 1.33
N VAL A 17 8.42 20.12 0.40
CA VAL A 17 9.87 19.90 0.58
C VAL A 17 10.73 20.96 -0.09
N LEU A 18 10.12 21.95 -0.75
CA LEU A 18 10.83 23.03 -1.41
C LEU A 18 11.48 23.99 -0.39
N PRO A 19 12.76 24.33 -0.55
CA PRO A 19 13.36 25.43 0.20
C PRO A 19 12.59 26.74 -0.05
N ALA A 20 12.50 27.60 0.96
CA ALA A 20 11.74 28.86 0.88
C ALA A 20 12.11 29.72 -0.35
N TRP A 21 13.41 29.89 -0.63
CA TRP A 21 13.88 30.65 -1.79
C TRP A 21 13.39 30.09 -3.13
N ALA A 22 13.33 28.75 -3.25
CA ALA A 22 12.90 28.08 -4.47
C ALA A 22 11.37 28.17 -4.64
N ALA A 23 10.63 28.13 -3.53
CA ALA A 23 9.19 28.34 -3.53
C ALA A 23 8.82 29.76 -3.95
N ASP A 24 9.56 30.77 -3.48
CA ASP A 24 9.34 32.18 -3.85
C ASP A 24 9.64 32.44 -5.33
N GLU A 25 10.75 31.89 -5.84
CA GLU A 25 11.10 31.98 -7.26
C GLU A 25 10.04 31.29 -8.14
N LEU A 26 9.62 30.10 -7.75
CA LEU A 26 8.56 29.36 -8.44
C LEU A 26 7.24 30.14 -8.41
N ALA A 27 6.85 30.70 -7.26
CA ALA A 27 5.64 31.51 -7.13
C ALA A 27 5.67 32.75 -8.03
N ALA A 28 6.83 33.42 -8.15
CA ALA A 28 6.99 34.56 -9.05
C ALA A 28 6.83 34.16 -10.52
N VAL A 29 7.40 33.02 -10.94
CA VAL A 29 7.24 32.49 -12.31
C VAL A 29 5.78 32.13 -12.60
N LEU A 30 5.09 31.51 -11.65
CA LEU A 30 3.69 31.12 -11.81
C LEU A 30 2.74 32.34 -11.79
N GLY A 31 3.00 33.32 -10.93
CA GLY A 31 2.16 34.52 -10.78
C GLY A 31 2.34 35.57 -11.89
N THR A 32 3.46 35.56 -12.60
CA THR A 32 3.72 36.50 -13.72
C THR A 32 3.16 36.03 -15.07
N ALA A 33 2.59 34.83 -15.14
CA ALA A 33 1.97 34.29 -16.34
C ALA A 33 0.66 35.02 -16.68
N THR A 34 0.78 36.19 -17.31
CA THR A 34 -0.32 37.05 -17.79
C THR A 34 -1.05 36.52 -19.05
N GLY A 35 -1.02 35.19 -19.25
CA GLY A 35 -1.65 34.49 -20.37
C GLY A 35 -2.86 33.65 -19.94
N PRO A 36 -3.53 32.92 -20.87
CA PRO A 36 -4.62 32.01 -20.49
C PRO A 36 -4.14 31.05 -19.39
N LEU A 37 -4.95 30.92 -18.34
CA LEU A 37 -4.67 30.16 -17.12
C LEU A 37 -4.15 28.77 -17.48
N ARG A 38 -2.86 28.54 -17.21
CA ARG A 38 -2.26 27.21 -17.34
C ARG A 38 -2.63 26.42 -16.10
N PRO A 39 -3.14 25.18 -16.21
CA PRO A 39 -3.39 24.39 -15.03
C PRO A 39 -2.06 24.04 -14.37
N VAL A 40 -1.90 24.46 -13.12
CA VAL A 40 -0.77 24.10 -12.26
C VAL A 40 -1.30 23.20 -11.16
N VAL A 41 -0.66 22.06 -10.98
CA VAL A 41 -0.97 21.12 -9.90
C VAL A 41 0.21 21.05 -8.97
N LEU A 42 -0.04 21.28 -7.69
CA LEU A 42 0.95 21.10 -6.62
C LEU A 42 0.59 19.83 -5.85
N THR A 43 1.58 19.01 -5.49
CA THR A 43 1.38 17.91 -4.54
C THR A 43 2.15 18.21 -3.26
N ALA A 44 1.53 17.91 -2.11
CA ALA A 44 2.13 18.10 -0.79
C ALA A 44 1.56 17.07 0.19
N SER A 45 2.28 16.81 1.29
CA SER A 45 1.81 15.92 2.34
C SER A 45 0.62 16.50 3.12
N THR A 46 0.64 17.82 3.33
CA THR A 46 -0.45 18.62 3.92
C THR A 46 -0.45 20.01 3.31
N LEU A 47 -1.59 20.70 3.33
CA LEU A 47 -1.69 22.08 2.86
C LEU A 47 -0.85 23.03 3.72
N ASP A 48 -0.86 22.85 5.04
CA ASP A 48 -0.12 23.71 5.99
C ASP A 48 1.40 23.64 5.84
N ALA A 49 1.92 22.56 5.22
CA ALA A 49 3.34 22.41 4.95
C ALA A 49 3.76 23.10 3.63
N VAL A 50 2.81 23.56 2.81
CA VAL A 50 3.11 24.28 1.58
C VAL A 50 3.64 25.68 1.91
N PRO A 51 4.77 26.11 1.34
CA PRO A 51 5.28 27.47 1.53
C PRO A 51 4.23 28.53 1.19
N ALA A 52 4.14 29.56 2.03
CA ALA A 52 3.09 30.58 1.94
C ALA A 52 2.99 31.26 0.57
N SER A 53 4.12 31.48 -0.10
CA SER A 53 4.19 32.05 -1.45
C SER A 53 3.49 31.19 -2.50
N LEU A 54 3.56 29.87 -2.39
CA LEU A 54 2.84 28.94 -3.26
C LEU A 54 1.41 28.72 -2.81
N ALA A 55 1.16 28.63 -1.50
CA ALA A 55 -0.18 28.46 -0.94
C ALA A 55 -1.13 29.59 -1.35
N ALA A 56 -0.62 30.82 -1.48
CA ALA A 56 -1.38 31.98 -1.96
C ALA A 56 -1.87 31.85 -3.41
N LEU A 57 -1.32 30.94 -4.20
CA LEU A 57 -1.70 30.67 -5.58
C LEU A 57 -2.67 29.47 -5.72
N VAL A 58 -3.03 28.82 -4.61
CA VAL A 58 -3.89 27.62 -4.63
C VAL A 58 -5.37 28.02 -4.60
N ASP A 59 -6.06 27.81 -5.72
CA ASP A 59 -7.50 28.09 -5.84
C ASP A 59 -8.38 26.93 -5.32
N SER A 60 -7.88 25.69 -5.42
CA SER A 60 -8.64 24.50 -5.04
C SER A 60 -7.72 23.44 -4.46
N VAL A 61 -8.20 22.75 -3.44
CA VAL A 61 -7.49 21.65 -2.77
C VAL A 61 -8.28 20.37 -2.95
N VAL A 62 -7.62 19.32 -3.41
CA VAL A 62 -8.19 17.98 -3.52
C VAL A 62 -7.45 17.07 -2.56
N GLU A 63 -8.13 16.65 -1.50
CA GLU A 63 -7.57 15.68 -0.56
C GLU A 63 -7.56 14.29 -1.20
N VAL A 64 -6.41 13.61 -1.13
CA VAL A 64 -6.27 12.23 -1.56
C VAL A 64 -6.31 11.34 -0.32
N PRO A 65 -7.38 10.55 -0.09
CA PRO A 65 -7.48 9.72 1.10
C PRO A 65 -6.42 8.63 1.10
N ALA A 66 -6.02 8.20 2.30
CA ALA A 66 -5.23 7.00 2.45
C ALA A 66 -5.99 5.77 1.92
N LEU A 67 -5.27 4.81 1.33
CA LEU A 67 -5.87 3.60 0.74
C LEU A 67 -6.75 2.79 1.71
N ARG A 68 -6.44 2.80 3.01
CA ARG A 68 -7.28 2.18 4.06
C ARG A 68 -8.70 2.75 4.17
N HIS A 69 -8.94 3.97 3.68
CA HIS A 69 -10.25 4.59 3.63
C HIS A 69 -10.95 4.38 2.28
N ARG A 70 -10.30 3.68 1.33
CA ARG A 70 -10.77 3.40 -0.03
C ARG A 70 -10.46 1.94 -0.39
N VAL A 71 -10.95 1.02 0.43
CA VAL A 71 -10.65 -0.42 0.32
C VAL A 71 -11.12 -1.01 -1.02
N GLU A 72 -12.14 -0.42 -1.63
CA GLU A 72 -12.67 -0.75 -2.95
C GLU A 72 -11.67 -0.52 -4.09
N ASP A 73 -10.70 0.38 -3.90
CA ASP A 73 -9.65 0.65 -4.89
C ASP A 73 -8.52 -0.38 -4.84
N VAL A 74 -8.39 -1.15 -3.75
CA VAL A 74 -7.26 -2.07 -3.55
C VAL A 74 -7.19 -3.12 -4.65
N GLU A 75 -8.32 -3.74 -5.01
CA GLU A 75 -8.35 -4.76 -6.07
C GLU A 75 -8.06 -4.17 -7.47
N PRO A 76 -8.74 -3.12 -7.94
CA PRO A 76 -8.44 -2.48 -9.21
C PRO A 76 -6.97 -2.04 -9.32
N LEU A 77 -6.42 -1.43 -8.27
CA LEU A 77 -5.01 -1.01 -8.22
C LEU A 77 -4.07 -2.22 -8.27
N ALA A 78 -4.33 -3.27 -7.49
CA ALA A 78 -3.50 -4.46 -7.48
C ALA A 78 -3.43 -5.12 -8.87
N ARG A 79 -4.57 -5.24 -9.55
CA ARG A 79 -4.65 -5.78 -10.91
C ARG A 79 -3.95 -4.88 -11.92
N SER A 80 -4.11 -3.56 -11.79
CA SER A 80 -3.45 -2.58 -12.66
C SER A 80 -1.92 -2.66 -12.53
N PHE A 81 -1.38 -2.67 -11.32
CA PHE A 81 0.06 -2.83 -11.09
C PHE A 81 0.58 -4.17 -11.58
N ALA A 82 -0.15 -5.26 -11.35
CA ALA A 82 0.23 -6.56 -11.86
C ALA A 82 0.34 -6.57 -13.39
N ARG A 83 -0.64 -5.97 -14.09
CA ARG A 83 -0.64 -5.84 -15.55
C ARG A 83 0.50 -4.95 -16.04
N GLU A 84 0.76 -3.83 -15.37
CA GLU A 84 1.87 -2.93 -15.70
C GLU A 84 3.23 -3.63 -15.58
N LEU A 85 3.42 -4.44 -14.53
CA LEU A 85 4.68 -5.12 -14.24
C LEU A 85 4.93 -6.38 -15.07
N ARG A 86 3.87 -7.08 -15.47
CA ARG A 86 3.97 -8.36 -16.20
C ARG A 86 3.63 -8.24 -17.68
N HIS A 87 3.10 -7.09 -18.12
CA HIS A 87 2.56 -6.86 -19.47
C HIS A 87 1.51 -7.90 -19.89
N ARG A 88 0.85 -8.54 -18.92
CA ARG A 88 -0.22 -9.54 -19.09
C ARG A 88 -1.10 -9.58 -17.86
N ASP A 89 -2.27 -10.19 -17.99
CA ASP A 89 -3.16 -10.39 -16.84
C ASP A 89 -2.58 -11.41 -15.86
N VAL A 90 -2.70 -11.09 -14.58
CA VAL A 90 -2.34 -11.95 -13.45
C VAL A 90 -3.60 -12.17 -12.64
N GLU A 91 -3.87 -13.42 -12.30
CA GLU A 91 -5.03 -13.76 -11.49
C GLU A 91 -4.72 -13.56 -10.01
N PHE A 92 -5.71 -13.12 -9.25
CA PHE A 92 -5.66 -13.08 -7.80
C PHE A 92 -6.79 -13.94 -7.26
N THR A 93 -6.47 -14.86 -6.37
CA THR A 93 -7.51 -15.64 -5.70
C THR A 93 -8.37 -14.74 -4.80
N PRO A 94 -9.65 -15.08 -4.56
CA PRO A 94 -10.52 -14.30 -3.66
C PRO A 94 -9.95 -14.14 -2.24
N ARG A 95 -9.18 -15.12 -1.76
CA ARG A 95 -8.52 -15.06 -0.45
C ARG A 95 -7.34 -14.10 -0.41
N ALA A 96 -6.55 -13.99 -1.49
CA ALA A 96 -5.50 -12.98 -1.60
C ALA A 96 -6.08 -11.57 -1.64
N LEU A 97 -7.14 -11.35 -2.42
CA LEU A 97 -7.82 -10.05 -2.51
C LEU A 97 -8.39 -9.61 -1.16
N ARG A 98 -9.02 -10.53 -0.41
CA ARG A 98 -9.48 -10.25 0.96
C ARG A 98 -8.34 -9.89 1.91
N ALA A 99 -7.19 -10.55 1.80
CA ALA A 99 -6.02 -10.21 2.62
C ALA A 99 -5.49 -8.81 2.28
N LEU A 100 -5.36 -8.49 0.98
CA LEU A 100 -4.96 -7.16 0.52
C LEU A 100 -5.93 -6.07 1.00
N ALA A 101 -7.24 -6.30 0.89
CA ALA A 101 -8.26 -5.34 1.32
C ALA A 101 -8.32 -5.14 2.85
N ALA A 102 -7.86 -6.13 3.63
CA ALA A 102 -7.87 -6.07 5.09
C ALA A 102 -6.64 -5.36 5.69
N HIS A 103 -5.59 -5.12 4.90
CA HIS A 103 -4.36 -4.48 5.36
C HIS A 103 -4.52 -2.96 5.49
N SER A 104 -3.79 -2.34 6.43
CA SER A 104 -3.91 -0.91 6.74
C SER A 104 -3.14 0.00 5.79
N TRP A 105 -2.27 -0.56 4.95
CA TRP A 105 -1.45 0.15 3.96
C TRP A 105 -0.78 1.41 4.52
N PRO A 106 0.10 1.31 5.55
CA PRO A 106 0.81 2.45 6.12
C PRO A 106 1.58 3.26 5.08
N GLU A 107 2.19 2.60 4.09
CA GLU A 107 2.89 3.23 2.97
C GLU A 107 2.00 3.38 1.72
N ASN A 108 0.68 3.26 1.91
CA ASN A 108 -0.38 3.53 0.93
C ASN A 108 -0.15 2.75 -0.38
N VAL A 109 -0.44 3.36 -1.54
CA VAL A 109 -0.28 2.75 -2.86
C VAL A 109 1.16 2.30 -3.15
N ARG A 110 2.17 2.96 -2.56
CA ARG A 110 3.59 2.58 -2.73
C ARG A 110 3.85 1.19 -2.16
N GLU A 111 3.30 0.90 -1.00
CA GLU A 111 3.36 -0.42 -0.38
C GLU A 111 2.64 -1.47 -1.21
N LEU A 112 1.39 -1.19 -1.62
CA LEU A 112 0.59 -2.09 -2.44
C LEU A 112 1.33 -2.48 -3.72
N ARG A 113 1.91 -1.50 -4.43
CA ARG A 113 2.71 -1.74 -5.63
C ARG A 113 3.91 -2.63 -5.33
N SER A 114 4.60 -2.42 -4.20
CA SER A 114 5.74 -3.25 -3.82
C SER A 114 5.34 -4.70 -3.49
N VAL A 115 4.26 -4.87 -2.72
CA VAL A 115 3.67 -6.18 -2.38
C VAL A 115 3.26 -6.93 -3.65
N VAL A 116 2.54 -6.26 -4.56
CA VAL A 116 2.12 -6.85 -5.83
C VAL A 116 3.33 -7.24 -6.66
N ARG A 117 4.32 -6.35 -6.80
CA ARG A 117 5.57 -6.63 -7.53
C ARG A 117 6.26 -7.89 -7.02
N GLU A 118 6.36 -8.07 -5.72
CA GLU A 118 6.97 -9.27 -5.14
C GLU A 118 6.13 -10.52 -5.41
N ALA A 119 4.81 -10.45 -5.22
CA ALA A 119 3.91 -11.58 -5.41
C ALA A 119 3.90 -12.05 -6.87
N VAL A 120 3.73 -11.12 -7.82
CA VAL A 120 3.65 -11.44 -9.25
C VAL A 120 5.01 -11.83 -9.83
N ALA A 121 6.14 -11.56 -9.18
CA ALA A 121 7.43 -12.06 -9.63
C ALA A 121 7.51 -13.59 -9.58
N ARG A 122 6.73 -14.23 -8.69
CA ARG A 122 6.83 -15.66 -8.37
C ARG A 122 5.77 -16.54 -9.05
N THR A 123 4.68 -15.95 -9.53
CA THR A 123 3.50 -16.69 -10.03
C THR A 123 2.64 -15.83 -10.96
N ASP A 124 1.82 -16.48 -11.79
CA ASP A 124 0.75 -15.84 -12.56
C ASP A 124 -0.63 -15.95 -11.89
N VAL A 125 -0.73 -16.72 -10.80
CA VAL A 125 -1.91 -16.82 -9.94
C VAL A 125 -1.49 -16.50 -8.51
N VAL A 126 -1.75 -15.26 -8.10
CA VAL A 126 -1.42 -14.74 -6.78
C VAL A 126 -2.41 -15.26 -5.74
N ASP A 127 -1.84 -15.75 -4.65
CA ASP A 127 -2.54 -16.38 -3.56
C ASP A 127 -1.93 -15.92 -2.23
N VAL A 128 -2.61 -16.18 -1.12
CA VAL A 128 -2.25 -15.73 0.24
C VAL A 128 -0.78 -16.02 0.57
N HIS A 129 -0.26 -17.20 0.25
CA HIS A 129 1.12 -17.59 0.54
C HIS A 129 2.18 -16.86 -0.31
N HIS A 130 1.74 -16.17 -1.37
CA HIS A 130 2.60 -15.29 -2.17
C HIS A 130 2.67 -13.86 -1.60
N LEU A 131 1.81 -13.52 -0.64
CA LEU A 131 1.79 -12.20 0.00
C LEU A 131 2.76 -12.15 1.18
N PRO A 132 3.38 -10.99 1.45
CA PRO A 132 4.22 -10.82 2.63
C PRO A 132 3.44 -11.04 3.93
N PRO A 133 4.09 -11.60 4.98
CA PRO A 133 3.47 -11.82 6.28
C PRO A 133 2.83 -10.59 6.93
N ALA A 134 3.39 -9.41 6.66
CA ALA A 134 2.85 -8.14 7.14
C ALA A 134 1.41 -7.90 6.67
N VAL A 135 1.08 -8.24 5.42
CA VAL A 135 -0.27 -8.08 4.84
C VAL A 135 -1.29 -9.01 5.51
N LEU A 136 -0.82 -10.13 6.06
CA LEU A 136 -1.66 -11.15 6.69
C LEU A 136 -1.85 -10.92 8.19
N SER A 137 -1.21 -9.88 8.73
CA SER A 137 -1.24 -9.52 10.13
C SER A 137 -2.07 -8.25 10.32
N SER A 138 -3.14 -8.30 11.11
CA SER A 138 -3.96 -7.11 11.40
C SER A 138 -3.46 -6.29 12.59
N GLY A 139 -2.18 -6.39 12.94
CA GLY A 139 -1.60 -5.73 14.11
C GLY A 139 -0.87 -4.44 13.76
N SER A 140 -1.34 -3.30 14.30
CA SER A 140 -0.66 -2.00 14.22
C SER A 140 0.61 -1.90 15.09
N ARG A 141 0.95 -2.96 15.83
CA ARG A 141 2.10 -2.95 16.76
C ARG A 141 3.39 -3.27 16.01
N THR A 142 4.44 -2.49 16.25
CA THR A 142 5.78 -2.81 15.76
C THR A 142 6.28 -4.07 16.46
N LEU A 143 6.49 -5.14 15.69
CA LEU A 143 7.03 -6.41 16.19
C LEU A 143 8.55 -6.32 16.34
N THR A 144 9.09 -6.92 17.39
CA THR A 144 10.54 -7.15 17.51
C THR A 144 11.02 -8.12 16.42
N ARG A 145 12.33 -8.15 16.12
CA ARG A 145 12.89 -9.09 15.14
C ARG A 145 12.57 -10.55 15.44
N LEU A 146 12.60 -10.94 16.72
CA LEU A 146 12.27 -12.30 17.13
C LEU A 146 10.79 -12.63 16.90
N GLU A 147 9.90 -11.69 17.24
CA GLU A 147 8.46 -11.85 16.97
C GLU A 147 8.15 -11.87 15.47
N GLN A 148 8.87 -11.11 14.65
CA GLN A 148 8.74 -11.17 13.19
C GLN A 148 9.11 -12.56 12.66
N LEU A 149 10.27 -13.09 13.07
CA LEU A 149 10.72 -14.43 12.67
C LEU A 149 9.70 -15.51 13.07
N GLU A 150 9.23 -15.46 14.33
CA GLU A 150 8.24 -16.42 14.82
C GLU A 150 6.92 -16.31 14.04
N ARG A 151 6.42 -15.09 13.84
CA ARG A 151 5.20 -14.84 13.08
C ARG A 151 5.31 -15.36 11.65
N ASP A 152 6.42 -15.04 10.98
CA ASP A 152 6.65 -15.38 9.58
C ASP A 152 6.71 -16.91 9.41
N GLU A 153 7.33 -17.62 10.36
CA GLU A 153 7.38 -19.08 10.37
C GLU A 153 5.99 -19.71 10.61
N ILE A 154 5.22 -19.17 11.56
CA ILE A 154 3.83 -19.61 11.80
C ILE A 154 2.99 -19.44 10.54
N LEU A 155 3.09 -18.29 9.88
CA LEU A 155 2.34 -17.98 8.68
C LEU A 155 2.75 -18.87 7.51
N ARG A 156 4.05 -19.12 7.33
CA ARG A 156 4.58 -20.04 6.31
C ARG A 156 3.96 -21.43 6.45
N CYS A 157 3.80 -21.94 7.66
CA CYS A 157 3.14 -23.22 7.91
C CYS A 157 1.62 -23.16 7.64
N LEU A 158 0.95 -22.10 8.11
CA LEU A 158 -0.51 -21.97 8.00
C LEU A 158 -1.01 -21.69 6.57
N THR A 159 -0.18 -21.12 5.71
CA THR A 159 -0.57 -20.73 4.35
C THR A 159 -0.22 -21.77 3.28
N ARG A 160 0.45 -22.87 3.67
CA ARG A 160 0.72 -24.01 2.78
C ARG A 160 -0.59 -24.66 2.29
N PRO A 161 -0.72 -24.94 0.99
CA PRO A 161 -1.89 -25.63 0.45
C PRO A 161 -2.16 -26.96 1.16
N GLY A 162 -3.37 -27.15 1.66
CA GLY A 162 -3.81 -28.39 2.29
C GLY A 162 -3.44 -28.55 3.77
N THR A 163 -2.64 -27.67 4.35
CA THR A 163 -2.21 -27.77 5.76
C THR A 163 -3.32 -27.39 6.73
N THR A 164 -3.56 -28.23 7.74
CA THR A 164 -4.47 -27.92 8.87
C THR A 164 -3.73 -27.21 10.00
N ALA A 165 -4.46 -26.48 10.87
CA ALA A 165 -3.86 -25.87 12.05
C ALA A 165 -3.19 -26.91 12.97
N VAL A 166 -3.70 -28.14 13.02
CA VAL A 166 -3.08 -29.24 13.77
C VAL A 166 -1.74 -29.64 13.14
N GLN A 167 -1.70 -29.84 11.82
CA GLN A 167 -0.47 -30.16 11.10
C GLN A 167 0.58 -29.05 11.24
N ALA A 168 0.16 -27.78 11.12
CA ALA A 168 1.03 -26.64 11.35
C ALA A 168 1.58 -26.60 12.78
N ALA A 169 0.74 -26.86 13.80
CA ALA A 169 1.17 -26.91 15.19
C ALA A 169 2.22 -28.01 15.42
N THR A 170 1.98 -29.21 14.86
CA THR A 170 2.92 -30.33 14.94
C THR A 170 4.26 -30.01 14.27
N GLU A 171 4.25 -29.42 13.07
CA GLU A 171 5.48 -29.02 12.36
C GLU A 171 6.26 -27.97 13.16
N LEU A 172 5.58 -27.03 13.80
CA LEU A 172 6.19 -25.97 14.61
C LEU A 172 6.62 -26.45 16.01
N GLY A 173 6.34 -27.69 16.39
CA GLY A 173 6.58 -28.20 17.75
C GLY A 173 5.73 -27.51 18.82
N LEU A 174 4.56 -26.96 18.45
CA LEU A 174 3.66 -26.22 19.34
C LEU A 174 2.42 -27.04 19.68
N SER A 175 1.85 -26.80 20.87
CA SER A 175 0.48 -27.25 21.15
C SER A 175 -0.53 -26.42 20.35
N ARG A 176 -1.69 -27.02 20.04
CA ARG A 176 -2.80 -26.33 19.34
C ARG A 176 -3.20 -25.02 20.05
N ALA A 177 -3.28 -25.04 21.38
CA ALA A 177 -3.59 -23.86 22.18
C ALA A 177 -2.52 -22.76 22.05
N THR A 178 -1.24 -23.14 22.03
CA THR A 178 -0.14 -22.17 21.85
C THR A 178 -0.17 -21.55 20.46
N LEU A 179 -0.42 -22.35 19.42
CA LEU A 179 -0.55 -21.84 18.05
C LEU A 179 -1.70 -20.83 17.94
N TYR A 180 -2.89 -21.14 18.43
CA TYR A 180 -4.01 -20.20 18.39
C TYR A 180 -3.75 -18.93 19.19
N ARG A 181 -3.10 -19.03 20.35
CA ARG A 181 -2.68 -17.85 21.13
C ARG A 181 -1.75 -16.96 20.32
N LYS A 182 -0.79 -17.53 19.60
CA LYS A 182 0.14 -16.78 18.73
C LYS A 182 -0.56 -16.18 17.51
N ILE A 183 -1.49 -16.92 16.88
CA ILE A 183 -2.35 -16.41 15.79
C ILE A 183 -3.09 -15.16 16.26
N ALA A 184 -3.71 -15.21 17.46
CA ALA A 184 -4.40 -14.06 18.04
C ALA A 184 -3.45 -12.92 18.39
N GLN A 185 -2.31 -13.21 19.02
CA GLN A 185 -1.28 -12.23 19.42
C GLN A 185 -0.71 -11.45 18.23
N TYR A 186 -0.58 -12.10 17.07
CA TYR A 186 -0.06 -11.49 15.84
C TYR A 186 -1.18 -11.00 14.91
N GLY A 187 -2.45 -11.19 15.28
CA GLY A 187 -3.60 -10.81 14.45
C GLY A 187 -3.59 -11.49 13.08
N LEU A 188 -3.12 -12.74 13.01
CA LEU A 188 -3.00 -13.46 11.74
C LEU A 188 -4.38 -13.83 11.21
N ARG A 189 -4.77 -13.20 10.10
CA ARG A 189 -6.01 -13.52 9.40
C ARG A 189 -5.71 -14.55 8.33
N VAL A 190 -5.67 -15.83 8.72
CA VAL A 190 -5.49 -16.92 7.76
C VAL A 190 -6.80 -17.11 6.97
N PRO A 191 -6.89 -16.71 5.69
CA PRO A 191 -8.14 -16.74 4.97
C PRO A 191 -8.35 -18.16 4.42
N GLY A 192 -9.03 -19.01 5.20
CA GLY A 192 -9.45 -20.34 4.73
C GLY A 192 -9.46 -21.46 5.78
N ARG A 193 -10.28 -21.34 6.82
CA ARG A 193 -11.19 -22.41 7.30
C ARG A 193 -12.03 -21.87 8.45
N VAL A 194 -13.27 -21.51 8.13
CA VAL A 194 -14.37 -21.61 9.08
C VAL A 194 -14.57 -23.10 9.37
N ALA A 195 -14.88 -23.45 10.61
CA ALA A 195 -15.02 -24.79 11.20
C ALA A 195 -13.72 -25.44 11.69
N ASP A 196 -13.32 -25.10 12.92
CA ASP A 196 -13.29 -26.07 14.03
C ASP A 196 -13.01 -25.35 15.36
N GLN A 197 -14.07 -24.80 15.96
CA GLN A 197 -14.15 -24.64 17.42
C GLN A 197 -15.27 -25.57 17.90
N PRO A 198 -15.06 -26.33 18.99
CA PRO A 198 -16.02 -27.31 19.48
C PRO A 198 -17.34 -26.68 19.92
#